data_AF-A0A1A2L0K3-F1
#
_entry.id   AF-A0A1A2L0K3-F1
#
_cell.length_a   1.000
_cell.length_b   1.000
_cell.length_c   1.000
_cell.angle_alpha   90.00
_cell.angle_beta   90.00
_cell.angle_gamma   90.00
#
_symmetry.space_group_name_H-M   'P 1'
#
loop_
_entity.id
_entity.type
_entity.pdbx_description
1 polymer ?
#
loop_
_entity_poly.entity_id
_entity_poly.type
_entity_poly.pdbx_seq_one_letter_code
_entity_poly.pdbx_strand_id
1 'polypeptide(L)'
;EEPLDRRWIWVAAVAGVVLVVAVVCTSVILGGGDSGSVSASLTPSAAPTQTTAPAQDATSTPVPPRAAPTAPLSPETVTTVTPTPSATVAPEPVAPPVEAAPPAAAVNPNTITYRVTGNRQLIDLVTIVYTDAQGALQTDINVALPWTKTVVLNPGVQLKSVTATSVAGQLNCSITDASGAVLIQQANNTMITTCTQ
;
A
#
# COMPACT_ATOMS: atom_id res chain seq x y z
N GLU A 1 -55.26 -19.98 20.66
CA GLU A 1 -54.61 -19.75 19.36
C GLU A 1 -53.91 -18.40 19.44
N GLU A 2 -52.59 -18.43 19.61
CA GLU A 2 -51.79 -17.19 19.73
C GLU A 2 -51.70 -16.52 18.35
N PRO A 3 -51.94 -15.20 18.24
CA PRO A 3 -51.83 -14.51 16.97
C PRO A 3 -50.36 -14.52 16.54
N LEU A 4 -50.05 -15.27 15.48
CA LEU A 4 -48.74 -15.25 14.85
C LEU A 4 -48.37 -13.80 14.51
N ASP A 5 -47.35 -13.31 15.19
CA ASP A 5 -46.83 -11.96 15.09
C ASP A 5 -46.56 -11.57 13.63
N ARG A 6 -47.21 -10.51 13.12
CA ARG A 6 -47.12 -10.05 11.72
C ARG A 6 -45.68 -9.82 11.23
N ARG A 7 -44.76 -9.54 12.16
CA ARG A 7 -43.31 -9.43 11.91
C ARG A 7 -42.66 -10.74 11.44
N TRP A 8 -43.11 -11.88 11.94
CA TRP A 8 -42.57 -13.19 11.55
C TRP A 8 -42.95 -13.59 10.12
N ILE A 9 -44.10 -13.11 9.64
CA ILE A 9 -44.54 -13.33 8.26
C ILE A 9 -43.61 -12.58 7.28
N TRP A 10 -43.21 -11.35 7.61
CA TRP A 10 -42.25 -10.58 6.81
C TRP A 10 -40.87 -11.23 6.78
N VAL A 11 -40.40 -11.72 7.93
CA VAL A 11 -39.12 -12.45 8.03
C VAL A 11 -39.16 -13.74 7.20
N ALA A 12 -40.23 -14.52 7.30
CA ALA A 12 -40.42 -15.73 6.52
C ALA A 12 -40.46 -15.45 5.00
N ALA A 13 -41.12 -14.35 4.59
CA ALA A 13 -41.15 -13.93 3.19
C ALA A 13 -39.76 -13.55 2.67
N VAL A 14 -38.99 -12.76 3.42
CA VAL A 14 -37.61 -12.40 3.07
C VAL A 14 -36.72 -13.64 3.00
N ALA A 15 -36.82 -14.54 3.97
CA ALA A 15 -36.08 -15.80 3.97
C ALA A 15 -36.41 -16.66 2.74
N GLY A 16 -37.69 -16.73 2.35
CA GLY A 16 -38.13 -17.42 1.14
C GLY A 16 -37.52 -16.83 -0.14
N VAL A 17 -37.49 -15.50 -0.27
CA VAL A 17 -36.88 -14.82 -1.43
C VAL A 17 -35.38 -15.11 -1.50
N VAL A 18 -34.67 -15.02 -0.37
CA VAL A 18 -33.23 -15.34 -0.32
C VAL A 18 -32.96 -16.78 -0.73
N LEU A 19 -33.78 -17.72 -0.27
CA LEU A 19 -33.66 -19.14 -0.63
C LEU A 19 -33.86 -19.34 -2.14
N VAL A 20 -34.86 -18.72 -2.75
CA VAL A 20 -35.10 -18.81 -4.19
C VAL A 20 -33.91 -18.27 -5.00
N VAL A 21 -33.34 -17.13 -4.61
CA VAL A 21 -32.17 -16.54 -5.29
C VAL A 21 -30.97 -17.48 -5.21
N ALA A 22 -30.70 -18.07 -4.03
CA ALA A 22 -29.60 -19.01 -3.85
C ALA A 22 -29.75 -20.24 -4.77
N VAL A 23 -30.96 -20.81 -4.86
CA VAL A 23 -31.25 -21.95 -5.74
C VAL A 23 -31.04 -21.60 -7.21
N VAL A 24 -31.50 -20.43 -7.66
CA VAL A 24 -31.28 -19.97 -9.05
C VAL A 24 -29.79 -19.81 -9.34
N CYS A 25 -29.03 -19.13 -8.46
CA CYS A 25 -27.58 -18.98 -8.63
C CYS A 25 -26.87 -20.33 -8.71
N THR A 26 -27.19 -21.27 -7.82
CA THR A 26 -26.59 -22.61 -7.87
C THR A 26 -26.94 -23.37 -9.15
N SER A 27 -28.17 -23.21 -9.65
CA SER A 27 -28.62 -23.84 -10.89
C SER A 27 -27.90 -23.26 -12.12
N VAL A 28 -27.61 -21.96 -12.14
CA VAL A 28 -26.83 -21.32 -13.23
C VAL A 28 -25.38 -21.82 -13.23
N ILE A 29 -24.78 -22.00 -12.05
CA ILE A 29 -23.40 -22.51 -11.93
C ILE A 29 -23.31 -23.97 -12.38
N LEU A 30 -24.28 -24.81 -12.01
CA LEU A 30 -24.30 -26.23 -12.40
C LEU A 30 -24.80 -26.46 -13.83
N GLY A 31 -25.74 -25.64 -14.31
CA GLY A 31 -26.36 -25.76 -15.62
C GLY A 31 -25.59 -25.05 -16.74
N GLY A 32 -24.71 -24.10 -16.41
CA GLY A 32 -23.82 -23.40 -17.35
C GLY A 32 -22.59 -24.22 -17.70
N GLY A 33 -22.78 -25.48 -18.07
CA GLY A 33 -21.70 -26.42 -18.42
C GLY A 33 -21.44 -26.48 -19.93
N ASP A 34 -20.92 -25.41 -20.53
CA ASP A 34 -20.16 -25.55 -21.79
C ASP A 34 -18.69 -25.70 -21.41
N SER A 35 -18.27 -26.97 -21.31
CA SER A 35 -16.97 -27.38 -20.80
C SER A 35 -15.89 -27.10 -21.84
N GLY A 36 -15.16 -25.99 -21.66
CA GLY A 36 -13.81 -25.85 -22.19
C GLY A 36 -12.92 -26.93 -21.58
N SER A 37 -12.56 -27.92 -22.40
CA SER A 37 -11.69 -29.04 -22.05
C SER A 37 -10.28 -28.55 -21.66
N VAL A 38 -9.94 -28.63 -20.38
CA VAL A 38 -8.55 -28.52 -19.91
C VAL A 38 -7.97 -29.91 -19.81
N SER A 39 -7.22 -30.32 -20.84
CA SER A 39 -6.41 -31.53 -20.81
C SER A 39 -5.25 -31.35 -19.82
N ALA A 40 -5.44 -31.80 -18.58
CA ALA A 40 -4.34 -32.07 -17.66
C ALA A 40 -3.76 -33.46 -17.99
N SER A 41 -2.66 -33.51 -18.72
CA SER A 41 -1.86 -34.72 -18.87
C SER A 41 -1.06 -34.95 -17.58
N LEU A 42 -1.56 -35.82 -16.70
CA LEU A 42 -0.77 -36.43 -15.64
C LEU A 42 -0.68 -37.93 -15.93
N THR A 43 0.48 -38.36 -16.40
CA THR A 43 0.87 -39.78 -16.46
C THR A 43 1.13 -40.29 -15.04
N PRO A 44 0.46 -41.34 -14.56
CA PRO A 44 0.84 -42.04 -13.34
C PRO A 44 1.78 -43.20 -13.69
N SER A 45 2.79 -43.43 -12.86
CA SER A 45 3.25 -44.76 -12.42
C SER A 45 4.75 -44.74 -12.10
N ALA A 46 5.07 -44.85 -10.81
CA ALA A 46 5.91 -45.90 -10.24
C ALA A 46 6.45 -45.44 -8.88
N ALA A 47 5.86 -45.97 -7.80
CA ALA A 47 6.63 -46.23 -6.58
C ALA A 47 7.44 -47.52 -6.83
N PRO A 48 8.58 -47.76 -6.16
CA PRO A 48 8.45 -48.30 -4.80
C PRO A 48 9.61 -48.01 -3.80
N THR A 49 9.26 -48.09 -2.52
CA THR A 49 10.00 -48.68 -1.38
C THR A 49 11.35 -48.14 -0.85
N GLN A 50 11.36 -48.05 0.49
CA GLN A 50 12.39 -48.48 1.47
C GLN A 50 13.30 -47.44 2.14
N THR A 51 13.11 -47.32 3.47
CA THR A 51 14.06 -47.57 4.56
C THR A 51 15.49 -47.02 4.45
N THR A 52 15.91 -46.18 5.40
CA THR A 52 16.96 -46.40 6.46
C THR A 52 17.55 -45.05 6.92
N ALA A 53 17.79 -44.91 8.22
CA ALA A 53 18.47 -43.79 8.88
C ALA A 53 20.02 -43.81 8.66
N PRO A 54 20.84 -43.18 9.52
CA PRO A 54 21.35 -41.80 9.53
C PRO A 54 22.87 -41.70 9.24
N ALA A 55 23.42 -40.51 8.93
CA ALA A 55 24.86 -40.25 9.08
C ALA A 55 25.19 -38.74 9.13
N GLN A 56 26.04 -38.38 10.09
CA GLN A 56 26.69 -37.09 10.31
C GLN A 56 28.00 -36.99 9.52
N ASP A 57 28.39 -35.78 9.09
CA ASP A 57 29.74 -35.15 9.20
C ASP A 57 29.75 -33.87 8.33
N ALA A 58 29.84 -32.66 8.90
CA ALA A 58 31.00 -31.93 9.43
C ALA A 58 31.87 -31.25 8.34
N THR A 59 31.95 -29.90 8.35
CA THR A 59 33.21 -29.11 8.46
C THR A 59 33.10 -27.63 7.97
N SER A 60 33.47 -26.70 8.89
CA SER A 60 34.05 -25.34 8.74
C SER A 60 33.14 -24.19 8.25
N THR A 61 33.19 -22.92 8.67
CA THR A 61 34.07 -22.09 9.55
C THR A 61 33.25 -20.83 9.95
N PRO A 62 33.44 -20.20 11.13
CA PRO A 62 32.71 -18.98 11.53
C PRO A 62 33.42 -17.67 11.13
N VAL A 63 32.65 -16.64 10.74
CA VAL A 63 33.15 -15.27 10.43
C VAL A 63 32.28 -14.22 11.16
N PRO A 64 32.88 -13.15 11.76
CA PRO A 64 32.34 -12.43 12.93
C PRO A 64 31.38 -11.24 12.61
N PRO A 65 30.69 -10.66 13.62
CA PRO A 65 29.70 -9.59 13.41
C PRO A 65 30.37 -8.22 13.22
N ARG A 66 29.86 -7.42 12.28
CA ARG A 66 30.32 -6.05 12.07
C ARG A 66 29.52 -5.05 12.92
N ALA A 67 30.27 -4.26 13.67
CA ALA A 67 29.81 -3.25 14.62
C ALA A 67 29.00 -2.10 13.98
N ALA A 68 28.01 -1.62 14.71
CA ALA A 68 27.21 -0.43 14.42
C ALA A 68 27.93 0.85 14.95
N PRO A 69 27.95 1.96 14.19
CA PRO A 69 28.36 3.25 14.73
C PRO A 69 27.20 3.95 15.45
N THR A 70 27.48 4.33 16.69
CA THR A 70 26.68 5.19 17.56
C THR A 70 26.56 6.60 16.98
N ALA A 71 25.34 7.12 16.80
CA ALA A 71 25.10 8.54 16.51
C ALA A 71 24.69 9.26 17.82
N PRO A 72 25.38 10.34 18.24
CA PRO A 72 24.99 11.10 19.42
C PRO A 72 23.90 12.14 19.12
N LEU A 73 23.15 12.44 20.19
CA LEU A 73 21.91 13.20 20.28
C LEU A 73 22.13 14.72 20.30
N SER A 74 21.12 15.46 19.87
CA SER A 74 20.97 16.92 19.80
C SER A 74 21.15 17.66 21.13
N PRO A 75 21.50 18.96 21.09
CA PRO A 75 21.07 19.91 22.11
C PRO A 75 19.98 20.87 21.59
N GLU A 76 18.90 20.97 22.37
CA GLU A 76 17.89 22.02 22.25
C GLU A 76 18.49 23.41 22.50
N THR A 77 17.95 24.44 21.86
CA THR A 77 17.93 25.79 22.46
C THR A 77 16.67 26.53 22.02
N VAL A 78 15.80 26.77 22.99
CA VAL A 78 14.67 27.70 22.98
C VAL A 78 15.21 29.14 22.96
N THR A 79 14.55 30.08 22.26
CA THR A 79 14.13 31.42 22.76
C THR A 79 13.79 32.41 21.63
N THR A 80 12.56 32.93 21.74
CA THR A 80 11.97 34.25 21.38
C THR A 80 13.00 35.38 21.11
N VAL A 81 12.83 36.42 20.28
CA VAL A 81 11.76 37.44 20.12
C VAL A 81 12.06 38.30 18.86
N THR A 82 11.01 38.80 18.21
CA THR A 82 10.96 39.98 17.29
C THR A 82 10.71 41.26 18.15
N PRO A 83 10.94 42.56 17.78
CA PRO A 83 11.27 43.23 16.49
C PRO A 83 12.43 44.29 16.45
N THR A 84 12.98 44.52 15.23
CA THR A 84 13.24 45.76 14.41
C THR A 84 13.53 47.14 15.07
N PRO A 85 14.14 48.14 14.36
CA PRO A 85 15.45 48.26 13.69
C PRO A 85 16.28 49.50 14.16
N SER A 86 17.58 49.58 13.85
CA SER A 86 18.24 50.88 13.58
C SER A 86 19.56 50.71 12.85
N ALA A 87 19.75 51.56 11.85
CA ALA A 87 20.91 51.64 10.99
C ALA A 87 22.12 52.22 11.73
N THR A 88 23.29 51.62 11.54
CA THR A 88 24.60 52.27 11.67
C THR A 88 25.56 51.58 10.72
N VAL A 89 26.16 52.37 9.84
CA VAL A 89 27.13 51.97 8.82
C VAL A 89 28.47 51.65 9.51
N ALA A 90 28.99 50.45 9.30
CA ALA A 90 30.32 50.00 9.72
C ALA A 90 30.87 48.99 8.68
N PRO A 91 32.20 48.88 8.52
CA PRO A 91 32.83 48.50 7.25
C PRO A 91 32.71 47.02 6.90
N GLU A 92 32.74 46.77 5.59
CA GLU A 92 32.63 45.48 4.90
C GLU A 92 33.50 44.38 5.53
N PRO A 93 32.90 43.29 6.06
CA PRO A 93 33.61 42.04 6.24
C PRO A 93 33.70 41.35 4.89
N VAL A 94 34.92 41.04 4.44
CA VAL A 94 35.18 40.20 3.27
C VAL A 94 34.38 38.90 3.44
N ALA A 95 33.41 38.69 2.54
CA ALA A 95 32.59 37.49 2.56
C ALA A 95 33.48 36.24 2.38
N PRO A 96 33.29 35.17 3.18
CA PRO A 96 33.90 33.89 2.87
C PRO A 96 33.43 33.44 1.47
N PRO A 97 34.24 32.69 0.72
CA PRO A 97 33.87 32.23 -0.61
C PRO A 97 32.54 31.48 -0.52
N VAL A 98 31.59 31.87 -1.37
CA VAL A 98 30.31 31.20 -1.52
C VAL A 98 30.60 29.77 -1.94
N GLU A 99 30.45 28.82 -1.02
CA GLU A 99 30.48 27.41 -1.36
C GLU A 99 29.30 27.18 -2.31
N ALA A 100 29.61 26.76 -3.54
CA ALA A 100 28.60 26.49 -4.54
C ALA A 100 27.62 25.47 -3.98
N ALA A 101 26.33 25.84 -3.93
CA ALA A 101 25.27 24.93 -3.52
C ALA A 101 25.43 23.61 -4.30
N PRO A 102 25.35 22.44 -3.62
CA PRO A 102 25.41 21.15 -4.30
C PRO A 102 24.41 21.14 -5.47
N PRO A 103 24.78 20.66 -6.66
CA PRO A 103 23.87 20.61 -7.79
C PRO A 103 22.59 19.89 -7.35
N ALA A 104 21.43 20.53 -7.56
CA ALA A 104 20.14 19.93 -7.28
C ALA A 104 20.11 18.55 -7.93
N ALA A 105 19.91 17.51 -7.13
CA ALA A 105 19.87 16.14 -7.63
C ALA A 105 18.85 16.06 -8.76
N ALA A 106 19.27 15.60 -9.93
CA ALA A 106 18.38 15.42 -11.06
C ALA A 106 17.26 14.43 -10.64
N VAL A 107 16.03 14.94 -10.52
CA VAL A 107 14.89 14.10 -10.15
C VAL A 107 14.56 13.22 -11.35
N ASN A 108 14.48 11.90 -11.13
CA ASN A 108 14.15 10.97 -12.21
C ASN A 108 12.72 11.26 -12.71
N PRO A 109 12.50 11.50 -14.02
CA PRO A 109 11.18 11.85 -14.55
C PRO A 109 10.13 10.73 -14.39
N ASN A 110 10.57 9.49 -14.24
CA ASN A 110 9.71 8.33 -13.94
C ASN A 110 9.38 8.20 -12.44
N THR A 111 9.77 9.17 -11.62
CA THR A 111 9.40 9.21 -10.20
C THR A 111 7.93 9.56 -10.07
N ILE A 112 7.20 8.71 -9.34
CA ILE A 112 5.80 8.88 -9.02
C ILE A 112 5.64 8.82 -7.51
N THR A 113 4.78 9.67 -6.96
CA THR A 113 4.41 9.63 -5.56
C THR A 113 2.93 9.33 -5.43
N TYR A 114 2.63 8.19 -4.81
CA TYR A 114 1.29 7.80 -4.39
C TYR A 114 1.03 8.40 -3.01
N ARG A 115 -0.13 9.04 -2.84
CA ARG A 115 -0.54 9.61 -1.56
C ARG A 115 -1.98 9.24 -1.27
N VAL A 116 -2.22 8.74 -0.06
CA VAL A 116 -3.54 8.41 0.45
C VAL A 116 -3.76 9.22 1.72
N THR A 117 -4.83 9.97 1.75
CA THR A 117 -5.20 10.84 2.87
C THR A 117 -6.60 10.47 3.34
N GLY A 118 -6.96 10.88 4.55
CA GLY A 118 -8.24 10.52 5.11
C GLY A 118 -8.26 10.58 6.62
N ASN A 119 -9.36 10.10 7.19
CA ASN A 119 -9.45 9.81 8.61
C ASN A 119 -9.34 8.31 8.85
N ARG A 120 -8.76 7.93 9.99
CA ARG A 120 -8.63 6.54 10.43
C ARG A 120 -9.21 6.42 11.82
N GLN A 121 -10.21 5.56 12.01
CA GLN A 121 -10.74 5.27 13.35
C GLN A 121 -9.74 4.38 14.13
N LEU A 122 -9.83 4.37 15.47
CA LEU A 122 -8.86 3.69 16.35
C LEU A 122 -8.70 2.18 16.05
N ILE A 123 -9.77 1.54 15.59
CA ILE A 123 -9.84 0.12 15.21
C ILE A 123 -9.92 -0.10 13.69
N ASP A 124 -9.77 0.97 12.91
CA ASP A 124 -9.87 0.91 11.45
C ASP A 124 -8.58 0.39 10.83
N LEU A 125 -8.73 -0.58 9.92
CA LEU A 125 -7.64 -1.19 9.18
C LEU A 125 -7.58 -0.58 7.78
N VAL A 126 -6.55 0.21 7.52
CA VAL A 126 -6.31 0.77 6.18
C VAL A 126 -5.35 -0.15 5.43
N THR A 127 -5.79 -0.61 4.26
CA THR A 127 -4.99 -1.42 3.34
C THR A 127 -4.81 -0.65 2.04
N ILE A 128 -3.57 -0.58 1.55
CA ILE A 128 -3.22 0.11 0.31
C ILE A 128 -2.59 -0.88 -0.64
N VAL A 129 -3.09 -0.89 -1.87
CA VAL A 129 -2.51 -1.63 -3.00
C VAL A 129 -1.98 -0.62 -3.99
N TYR A 130 -0.70 -0.69 -4.37
CA TYR A 130 -0.08 0.26 -5.29
C TYR A 130 0.80 -0.44 -6.33
N THR A 131 1.07 0.24 -7.44
CA THR A 131 1.96 -0.26 -8.50
C THR A 131 3.42 0.11 -8.23
N ASP A 132 4.32 -0.87 -8.23
CA ASP A 132 5.76 -0.68 -8.01
C ASP A 132 6.55 -0.36 -9.29
N ALA A 133 7.89 -0.36 -9.18
CA ALA A 133 8.79 0.01 -10.27
C ALA A 133 8.67 -0.91 -11.50
N GLN A 134 8.26 -2.16 -11.30
CA GLN A 134 8.11 -3.19 -12.33
C GLN A 134 6.69 -3.26 -12.89
N GLY A 135 5.76 -2.48 -12.35
CA GLY A 135 4.34 -2.59 -12.70
C GLY A 135 3.58 -3.65 -11.89
N ALA A 136 4.21 -4.25 -10.87
CA ALA A 136 3.56 -5.24 -10.01
C ALA A 136 2.76 -4.57 -8.89
N LEU A 137 1.70 -5.25 -8.43
CA LEU A 137 0.88 -4.78 -7.32
C LEU A 137 1.53 -5.15 -5.98
N GLN A 138 1.75 -4.15 -5.14
CA GLN A 138 2.26 -4.28 -3.78
C GLN A 138 1.18 -3.91 -2.78
N THR A 139 1.16 -4.59 -1.63
CA THR A 139 0.13 -4.40 -0.60
C THR A 139 0.77 -3.98 0.72
N ASP A 140 0.39 -2.80 1.21
CA ASP A 140 0.73 -2.32 2.55
C ASP A 140 -0.54 -2.42 3.43
N ILE A 141 -0.46 -3.19 4.52
CA ILE A 141 -1.59 -3.44 5.44
C ILE A 141 -1.40 -2.64 6.72
N ASN A 142 -2.50 -2.18 7.31
CA ASN A 142 -2.53 -1.49 8.61
C ASN A 142 -1.75 -0.17 8.63
N VAL A 143 -1.74 0.54 7.51
CA VAL A 143 -0.93 1.76 7.38
C VAL A 143 -1.53 2.96 8.12
N ALA A 144 -0.68 3.88 8.56
CA ALA A 144 -1.12 5.16 9.12
C ALA A 144 -1.51 6.13 7.99
N LEU A 145 -2.41 7.07 8.30
CA LEU A 145 -2.76 8.19 7.42
C LEU A 145 -2.13 9.49 7.94
N PRO A 146 -1.66 10.40 7.05
CA PRO A 146 -1.58 10.21 5.60
C PRO A 146 -0.47 9.22 5.22
N TRP A 147 -0.75 8.33 4.27
CA TRP A 147 0.25 7.42 3.71
C TRP A 147 0.82 8.01 2.44
N THR A 148 2.12 7.82 2.21
CA THR A 148 2.81 8.29 1.01
C THR A 148 3.90 7.31 0.61
N LYS A 149 4.01 7.04 -0.69
CA LYS A 149 5.01 6.12 -1.26
C LYS A 149 5.54 6.68 -2.56
N THR A 150 6.85 6.88 -2.62
CA THR A 150 7.55 7.31 -3.82
C THR A 150 8.18 6.11 -4.51
N VAL A 151 7.93 5.97 -5.80
CA VAL A 151 8.40 4.86 -6.64
C VAL A 151 8.98 5.44 -7.91
N VAL A 152 10.14 4.92 -8.33
CA VAL A 152 10.73 5.23 -9.63
C VAL A 152 10.36 4.10 -10.58
N LEU A 153 9.52 4.40 -11.58
CA LEU A 153 9.07 3.38 -12.53
C LEU A 153 10.18 3.02 -13.51
N ASN A 154 10.29 1.74 -13.84
CA ASN A 154 11.17 1.28 -14.91
C ASN A 154 10.67 1.80 -16.27
N PRO A 155 11.58 2.05 -17.23
CA PRO A 155 11.18 2.43 -18.58
C PRO A 155 10.23 1.37 -19.17
N GLY A 156 9.11 1.84 -19.75
CA GLY A 156 8.06 0.98 -20.31
C GLY A 156 6.89 0.68 -19.36
N VAL A 157 7.05 0.89 -18.05
CA VAL A 157 5.93 0.81 -17.09
C VAL A 157 5.16 2.12 -17.13
N GLN A 158 3.95 2.08 -17.69
CA GLN A 158 3.07 3.25 -17.78
C GLN A 158 1.97 3.24 -16.72
N LEU A 159 1.63 2.05 -16.21
CA LEU A 159 0.56 1.88 -15.23
C LEU A 159 0.97 2.51 -13.89
N LYS A 160 0.14 3.44 -13.42
CA LYS A 160 0.25 4.02 -12.08
C LYS A 160 -1.07 3.81 -11.38
N SER A 161 -1.11 2.93 -10.39
CA SER A 161 -2.33 2.67 -9.64
C SER A 161 -2.08 2.73 -8.15
N VAL A 162 -3.02 3.32 -7.42
CA VAL A 162 -3.15 3.18 -5.97
C VAL A 162 -4.62 3.01 -5.62
N THR A 163 -4.91 1.95 -4.87
CA THR A 163 -6.21 1.68 -4.28
C THR A 163 -6.05 1.61 -2.78
N ALA A 164 -6.89 2.32 -2.04
CA ALA A 164 -6.91 2.27 -0.60
C ALA A 164 -8.30 1.88 -0.10
N THR A 165 -8.34 1.00 0.89
CA THR A 165 -9.56 0.52 1.54
C THR A 165 -9.46 0.70 3.03
N SER A 166 -10.52 1.22 3.61
CA SER A 166 -10.76 1.39 5.04
C SER A 166 -12.07 0.68 5.40
N VAL A 167 -12.19 0.26 6.66
CA VAL A 167 -13.39 -0.40 7.20
C VAL A 167 -14.48 0.63 7.54
N ALA A 168 -14.10 1.80 8.07
CA ALA A 168 -15.06 2.80 8.57
C ALA A 168 -14.64 4.26 8.34
N GLY A 169 -13.39 4.50 7.97
CA GLY A 169 -12.84 5.80 7.65
C GLY A 169 -13.21 6.29 6.26
N GLN A 170 -12.78 7.50 5.95
CA GLN A 170 -12.96 8.18 4.68
C GLN A 170 -11.59 8.42 4.07
N LEU A 171 -11.40 7.96 2.83
CA LEU A 171 -10.13 7.98 2.12
C LEU A 171 -10.23 8.81 0.84
N ASN A 172 -9.10 9.42 0.49
CA ASN A 172 -8.85 10.15 -0.74
C ASN A 172 -7.47 9.74 -1.26
N CYS A 173 -7.29 9.71 -2.57
CA CYS A 173 -6.01 9.38 -3.20
C CYS A 173 -5.54 10.48 -4.15
N SER A 174 -4.22 10.55 -4.34
CA SER A 174 -3.60 11.35 -5.39
C SER A 174 -2.30 10.71 -5.85
N ILE A 175 -2.00 10.86 -7.13
CA ILE A 175 -0.74 10.47 -7.76
C ILE A 175 -0.09 11.74 -8.29
N THR A 176 1.16 12.00 -7.89
CA THR A 176 1.95 13.13 -8.38
C THR A 176 3.21 12.66 -9.09
N ASP A 177 3.70 13.47 -10.03
CA ASP A 177 4.95 13.22 -10.73
C ASP A 177 6.19 13.71 -9.94
N ALA A 178 7.36 13.58 -10.57
CA ALA A 178 8.66 14.03 -10.08
C ALA A 178 8.72 15.54 -9.76
N SER A 179 7.93 16.35 -10.46
CA SER A 179 7.86 17.81 -10.24
C SER A 179 6.88 18.21 -9.14
N GLY A 180 6.11 17.23 -8.63
CA GLY A 180 5.02 17.45 -7.68
C GLY A 180 3.69 17.82 -8.34
N ALA A 181 3.60 17.79 -9.68
CA ALA A 181 2.34 18.03 -10.38
C ALA A 181 1.38 16.85 -10.18
N VAL A 182 0.10 17.16 -9.97
CA VAL A 182 -0.94 16.14 -9.77
C VAL A 182 -1.31 15.53 -11.12
N LEU A 183 -1.07 14.23 -11.26
CA LEU A 183 -1.43 13.44 -12.44
C LEU A 183 -2.90 13.00 -12.37
N ILE A 184 -3.33 12.51 -11.21
CA ILE A 184 -4.70 12.14 -10.93
C ILE A 184 -4.99 12.29 -9.43
N GLN A 185 -6.23 12.62 -9.09
CA GLN A 185 -6.71 12.76 -7.73
C GLN A 185 -8.18 12.32 -7.64
N GLN A 186 -8.53 11.66 -6.53
CA GLN A 186 -9.90 11.47 -6.10
C GLN A 186 -10.09 11.94 -4.65
N ALA A 187 -11.12 12.76 -4.43
CA ALA A 187 -11.41 13.37 -3.14
C ALA A 187 -12.90 13.20 -2.73
N ASN A 188 -13.40 11.97 -2.83
CA ASN A 188 -14.82 11.66 -2.61
C ASN A 188 -15.15 11.29 -1.16
N ASN A 189 -14.14 11.21 -0.28
CA ASN A 189 -14.29 10.85 1.13
C ASN A 189 -15.04 9.52 1.36
N THR A 190 -14.64 8.48 0.61
CA THR A 190 -15.27 7.15 0.61
C THR A 190 -14.42 6.12 1.36
N MET A 191 -15.01 5.02 1.81
CA MET A 191 -14.27 3.92 2.45
C MET A 191 -13.27 3.24 1.52
N ILE A 192 -13.50 3.30 0.21
CA ILE A 192 -12.60 2.79 -0.84
C ILE A 192 -12.32 3.93 -1.81
N THR A 193 -11.05 4.14 -2.16
CA THR A 193 -10.64 5.13 -3.18
C THR A 193 -9.63 4.50 -4.13
N THR A 194 -9.69 4.88 -5.41
CA THR A 194 -8.81 4.35 -6.46
C THR A 194 -8.36 5.47 -7.38
N CYS A 195 -7.05 5.61 -7.53
CA CYS A 195 -6.44 6.52 -8.49
C CYS A 195 -5.63 5.67 -9.46
N THR A 196 -5.95 5.75 -10.76
CA THR A 196 -5.27 4.99 -11.80
C THR A 196 -5.05 5.86 -13.04
N GLN A 197 -3.86 5.80 -13.61
CA GLN A 197 -3.47 6.45 -14.87
C GLN A 197 -2.73 5.46 -15.76
#